data_AF-A0A4Q7U7M4-F1
#
_entry.id   AF-A0A4Q7U7M4-F1
#
_cell.length_a   1.000
_cell.length_b   1.000
_cell.length_c   1.000
_cell.angle_alpha   90.00
_cell.angle_beta   90.00
_cell.angle_gamma   90.00
#
_symmetry.space_group_name_H-M   'P 1'
#
loop_
_entity.id
_entity.type
_entity.pdbx_description
1 polymer ?
#
loop_
_entity_poly.entity_id
_entity_poly.type
_entity_poly.pdbx_seq_one_letter_code
_entity_poly.pdbx_strand_id
1 'polypeptide(L)'
;MSVSHLVLEAQSWLLQQPPGGNGIPNPGAEAPPGSEAIGRVVGYMRWVAGISVLGLFFGGIVAATAGRLWDHHGSGRLGARMIVGSLALALLFGLGYTLVSQFAGSTA
;
A
#
# COMPACT_ATOMS: atom_id res chain seq x y z
N MET A 1 3.16 4.12 56.94
CA MET A 1 2.26 3.70 55.84
C MET A 1 2.79 2.37 55.30
N SER A 2 1.95 1.32 55.29
CA SER A 2 2.37 -0.02 54.89
C SER A 2 2.44 -0.14 53.35
N VAL A 3 3.43 -0.85 52.83
CA VAL A 3 3.59 -1.16 51.38
C VAL A 3 2.32 -1.78 50.81
N SER A 4 1.58 -2.55 51.61
CA SER A 4 0.30 -3.16 51.23
C SER A 4 -0.77 -2.13 50.87
N HIS A 5 -0.77 -0.95 51.49
CA HIS A 5 -1.72 0.13 51.20
C HIS A 5 -1.43 0.80 49.85
N LEU A 6 -0.15 1.02 49.55
CA LEU A 6 0.29 1.61 48.29
C LEU A 6 0.00 0.69 47.09
N VAL A 7 0.14 -0.63 47.29
CA VAL A 7 -0.19 -1.63 46.27
C VAL A 7 -1.70 -1.68 46.01
N LEU A 8 -2.53 -1.58 47.05
CA LEU A 8 -3.99 -1.55 46.90
C LEU A 8 -4.46 -0.27 46.19
N GLU A 9 -3.89 0.88 46.52
CA GLU A 9 -4.21 2.15 45.83
C GLU A 9 -3.80 2.09 44.36
N ALA A 10 -2.60 1.59 44.05
CA ALA A 10 -2.14 1.45 42.66
C ALA A 10 -3.03 0.50 41.83
N GLN A 11 -3.47 -0.61 42.43
CA GLN A 11 -4.38 -1.55 41.76
C GLN A 11 -5.77 -0.94 41.55
N SER A 12 -6.30 -0.19 42.53
CA SER A 12 -7.58 0.50 42.36
C SER A 12 -7.54 1.51 41.21
N TRP A 13 -6.43 2.25 41.07
CA TRP A 13 -6.23 3.19 39.98
C TRP A 13 -6.18 2.52 38.60
N LEU A 14 -5.55 1.34 38.51
CA LEU A 14 -5.50 0.55 37.27
C LEU A 14 -6.84 -0.08 36.89
N LEU A 15 -7.64 -0.48 37.89
CA LEU A 15 -8.96 -1.08 37.67
C LEU A 15 -10.07 -0.04 37.41
N GLN A 16 -9.82 1.23 37.74
CA GLN A 16 -10.72 2.34 37.41
C GLN A 16 -10.55 2.87 35.98
N GLN A 17 -9.59 2.36 35.19
CA GLN A 17 -9.45 2.77 33.80
C GLN A 17 -10.59 2.19 32.94
N PRO A 18 -11.47 3.02 32.36
CA PRO A 18 -12.44 2.52 31.38
C PRO A 18 -11.69 1.90 30.19
N PRO A 19 -12.28 0.91 29.49
CA PRO A 19 -11.69 0.31 28.30
C PRO A 19 -11.67 1.36 27.18
N GLY A 20 -10.60 2.15 27.14
CA GLY A 20 -10.43 3.24 26.18
C GLY A 20 -9.85 4.51 26.78
N GLY A 21 -8.64 4.42 27.32
CA GLY A 21 -7.77 5.57 27.54
C GLY A 21 -8.20 6.51 28.67
N ASN A 22 -7.21 7.08 29.35
CA ASN A 22 -7.41 8.20 30.26
C ASN A 22 -8.29 9.26 29.57
N GLY A 23 -9.25 9.86 30.28
CA GLY A 23 -10.19 10.90 29.79
C GLY A 23 -9.55 12.20 29.26
N ILE A 24 -8.33 12.13 28.77
CA ILE A 24 -7.74 13.06 27.82
C ILE A 24 -8.53 12.87 26.52
N PRO A 25 -9.24 13.89 26.05
CA PRO A 25 -9.79 13.88 24.70
C PRO A 25 -8.62 13.67 23.73
N ASN A 26 -8.51 12.47 23.17
CA ASN A 26 -7.64 12.23 22.03
C ASN A 26 -8.41 12.75 20.82
N PRO A 27 -8.02 13.88 20.20
CA PRO A 27 -8.64 14.29 18.95
C PRO A 27 -8.50 13.13 17.96
N GLY A 28 -9.55 12.89 17.17
CA GLY A 28 -9.48 11.91 16.09
C GLY A 28 -8.29 12.20 15.19
N ALA A 29 -7.77 11.19 14.50
CA ALA A 29 -6.61 11.33 13.63
C ALA A 29 -6.77 12.53 12.68
N GLU A 30 -6.01 13.59 12.92
CA GLU A 30 -6.00 14.79 12.09
C GLU A 30 -4.98 14.60 10.96
N ALA A 31 -5.36 14.98 9.75
CA ALA A 31 -4.49 14.84 8.60
C ALA A 31 -3.25 15.77 8.77
N PRO A 32 -2.02 15.27 8.57
CA PRO A 32 -0.84 16.10 8.72
C PRO A 32 -0.83 17.21 7.65
N PRO A 33 -0.25 18.38 7.96
CA PRO A 33 -0.12 19.47 7.00
C PRO A 33 0.63 18.99 5.74
N GLY A 34 0.08 19.31 4.56
CA GLY A 34 0.64 18.88 3.26
C GLY A 34 0.20 17.49 2.78
N SER A 35 -0.64 16.77 3.54
CA SER A 35 -1.19 15.46 3.17
C SER A 35 -1.89 15.45 1.80
N GLU A 36 -2.59 16.52 1.42
CA GLU A 36 -3.21 16.65 0.10
C GLU A 36 -2.22 16.64 -1.06
N ALA A 37 -1.07 17.30 -0.90
CA ALA A 37 -0.02 17.33 -1.93
C ALA A 37 0.60 15.95 -2.11
N ILE A 38 0.88 15.25 -0.99
CA ILE A 38 1.38 13.88 -0.99
C ILE A 38 0.35 12.95 -1.66
N GLY A 39 -0.93 13.07 -1.30
CA GLY A 39 -2.02 12.29 -1.90
C GLY A 39 -2.09 12.46 -3.42
N ARG A 40 -1.92 13.69 -3.93
CA ARG A 40 -1.86 13.95 -5.38
C ARG A 40 -0.67 13.27 -6.05
N VAL A 41 0.53 13.38 -5.49
CA VAL A 41 1.73 12.72 -6.04
C VAL A 41 1.56 11.20 -6.08
N VAL A 42 1.07 10.61 -4.99
CA VAL A 42 0.78 9.17 -4.93
C VAL A 42 -0.27 8.78 -5.97
N GLY A 43 -1.30 9.61 -6.17
CA GLY A 43 -2.31 9.43 -7.23
C GLY A 43 -1.69 9.40 -8.62
N TYR A 44 -0.83 10.37 -8.97
CA TYR A 44 -0.13 10.38 -10.25
C TYR A 44 0.78 9.16 -10.43
N MET A 45 1.52 8.76 -9.40
CA MET A 45 2.38 7.58 -9.46
C MET A 45 1.57 6.29 -9.69
N ARG A 46 0.42 6.14 -9.02
CA ARG A 46 -0.49 5.01 -9.25
C ARG A 46 -1.01 4.97 -10.68
N TRP A 47 -1.38 6.13 -11.22
CA TRP A 47 -1.86 6.23 -12.60
C TRP A 47 -0.78 5.85 -13.63
N VAL A 48 0.43 6.40 -13.48
CA VAL A 48 1.58 6.09 -14.35
C VAL A 48 1.95 4.61 -14.27
N ALA A 49 1.97 4.04 -13.06
CA ALA A 49 2.23 2.61 -12.87
C ALA A 49 1.16 1.74 -13.57
N GLY A 50 -0.11 2.08 -13.40
CA GLY A 50 -1.22 1.37 -14.05
C GLY A 50 -1.12 1.41 -15.59
N ILE A 51 -0.87 2.58 -16.17
CA ILE A 51 -0.70 2.70 -17.62
C ILE A 51 0.55 1.97 -18.12
N SER A 52 1.64 2.00 -17.37
CA SER A 52 2.86 1.27 -17.74
C SER A 52 2.63 -0.24 -17.78
N VAL A 53 1.88 -0.78 -16.83
CA VAL A 53 1.48 -2.21 -16.83
C VAL A 53 0.67 -2.54 -18.07
N LEU A 54 -0.36 -1.74 -18.37
CA LEU A 54 -1.21 -1.97 -19.56
C LEU A 54 -0.41 -1.83 -20.86
N GLY A 55 0.42 -0.78 -20.96
CA GLY A 55 1.27 -0.52 -22.12
C GLY A 55 2.29 -1.62 -22.37
N LEU A 56 2.94 -2.13 -21.32
CA LEU A 56 3.87 -3.26 -21.45
C LEU A 56 3.14 -4.55 -21.84
N PHE A 57 1.95 -4.81 -21.28
CA PHE A 57 1.18 -6.01 -21.60
C PHE A 57 0.71 -6.01 -23.06
N PHE A 58 -0.07 -5.00 -23.45
CA PHE A 58 -0.63 -4.90 -24.80
C PHE A 58 0.44 -4.59 -25.85
N GLY A 59 1.40 -3.71 -25.54
CA GLY A 59 2.56 -3.47 -26.38
C GLY A 59 3.42 -4.71 -26.56
N GLY A 60 3.54 -5.54 -25.51
CA GLY A 60 4.21 -6.84 -25.58
C GLY A 60 3.48 -7.83 -26.49
N ILE A 61 2.15 -7.89 -26.47
CA ILE A 61 1.36 -8.71 -27.41
C ILE A 61 1.60 -8.26 -28.85
N VAL A 62 1.56 -6.95 -29.11
CA VAL A 62 1.83 -6.40 -30.45
C VAL A 62 3.24 -6.75 -30.90
N ALA A 63 4.26 -6.51 -30.06
CA ALA A 63 5.65 -6.80 -30.39
C ALA A 63 5.91 -8.30 -30.61
N ALA A 64 5.30 -9.16 -29.78
CA ALA A 64 5.41 -10.61 -29.91
C ALA A 64 4.77 -11.12 -31.20
N THR A 65 3.58 -10.61 -31.53
CA THR A 65 2.83 -10.97 -32.73
C THR A 65 3.54 -10.48 -33.98
N ALA A 66 3.95 -9.21 -34.02
CA ALA A 66 4.71 -8.64 -35.12
C ALA A 66 6.03 -9.39 -35.35
N GLY A 67 6.72 -9.79 -34.28
CA GLY A 67 7.95 -10.57 -34.39
C GLY A 67 7.76 -11.94 -35.03
N ARG A 68 6.61 -12.61 -34.82
CA ARG A 68 6.31 -13.88 -35.49
C ARG A 68 5.80 -13.68 -36.92
N LEU A 69 5.03 -12.62 -37.16
CA LEU A 69 4.45 -12.35 -38.47
C LEU A 69 5.51 -11.91 -39.48
N TRP A 70 6.51 -11.13 -39.03
CA TRP A 70 7.58 -10.60 -39.88
C TRP A 70 8.89 -11.39 -39.76
N ASP A 71 8.88 -12.54 -39.08
CA ASP A 71 10.06 -13.38 -38.80
C ASP A 71 11.22 -12.63 -38.10
N HIS A 72 10.88 -11.54 -37.38
CA HIS A 72 11.83 -10.75 -36.63
C HIS A 72 12.03 -11.35 -35.23
N HIS A 73 13.02 -12.23 -35.13
CA HIS A 73 13.35 -13.02 -33.95
C HIS A 73 13.56 -12.17 -32.67
N GLY A 74 14.06 -10.94 -32.82
CA GLY A 74 14.32 -10.03 -31.70
C GLY A 74 13.04 -9.43 -31.09
N SER A 75 12.08 -9.03 -31.91
CA SER A 75 10.84 -8.37 -31.42
C SER A 75 9.90 -9.38 -30.79
N GLY A 76 9.88 -10.62 -31.31
CA GLY A 76 9.16 -11.75 -30.69
C GLY A 76 9.59 -11.98 -29.24
N ARG A 77 10.91 -12.03 -29.01
CA ARG A 77 11.51 -12.23 -27.68
C ARG A 77 11.30 -11.03 -26.76
N LEU A 78 11.44 -9.81 -27.28
CA LEU A 78 11.18 -8.58 -26.54
C LEU A 78 9.72 -8.52 -26.06
N GLY A 79 8.77 -8.80 -26.95
CA GLY A 79 7.35 -8.81 -26.62
C GLY A 79 7.00 -9.81 -25.53
N ALA A 80 7.55 -11.03 -25.58
CA ALA A 80 7.38 -12.02 -24.52
C ALA A 80 7.91 -11.52 -23.16
N ARG A 81 9.05 -10.84 -23.14
CA ARG A 81 9.61 -10.25 -21.91
C ARG A 81 8.74 -9.12 -21.36
N MET A 82 8.19 -8.27 -22.23
CA MET A 82 7.28 -7.20 -21.82
C MET A 82 6.00 -7.76 -21.19
N ILE A 83 5.42 -8.82 -21.76
CA ILE A 83 4.24 -9.50 -21.20
C ILE A 83 4.57 -10.06 -19.81
N VAL A 84 5.62 -10.88 -19.68
CA VAL A 84 5.97 -11.48 -18.38
C VAL A 84 6.32 -10.40 -17.34
N GLY A 85 7.08 -9.37 -17.74
CA GLY A 85 7.40 -8.24 -16.87
C GLY A 85 6.17 -7.46 -16.43
N SER A 86 5.21 -7.22 -17.33
CA SER A 86 3.95 -6.54 -17.01
C SER A 86 3.09 -7.33 -16.03
N LEU A 87 3.06 -8.66 -16.13
CA LEU A 87 2.33 -9.52 -15.19
C LEU A 87 2.96 -9.47 -13.79
N ALA A 88 4.28 -9.53 -13.70
CA ALA A 88 4.99 -9.36 -12.44
C ALA A 88 4.74 -7.97 -11.82
N LEU A 89 4.81 -6.91 -12.63
CA LEU A 89 4.51 -5.54 -12.20
C LEU A 89 3.06 -5.40 -11.76
N ALA A 90 2.10 -6.01 -12.46
CA ALA A 90 0.68 -6.00 -12.08
C ALA A 90 0.46 -6.65 -10.70
N LEU A 91 1.12 -7.79 -10.46
CA LEU A 91 1.09 -8.48 -9.18
C LEU A 91 1.69 -7.61 -8.07
N LEU A 92 2.87 -7.02 -8.28
CA LEU A 92 3.50 -6.13 -7.30
C LEU A 92 2.62 -4.91 -7.02
N PHE A 93 2.01 -4.33 -8.05
CA PHE A 93 1.13 -3.16 -7.91
C PHE A 93 -0.12 -3.49 -7.08
N GLY A 94 -0.79 -4.60 -7.38
CA GLY A 94 -1.98 -5.04 -6.65
C GLY A 94 -1.70 -5.48 -5.21
N LEU A 95 -0.62 -6.26 -5.00
CA LEU A 95 -0.21 -6.72 -3.68
C LEU A 95 0.28 -5.55 -2.82
N GLY A 96 1.11 -4.66 -3.37
CA GLY A 96 1.57 -3.47 -2.66
C GLY A 96 0.42 -2.57 -2.22
N TYR A 97 -0.57 -2.36 -3.09
CA TYR A 97 -1.78 -1.61 -2.74
C TYR A 97 -2.55 -2.28 -1.59
N THR A 98 -2.77 -3.59 -1.67
CA THR A 98 -3.49 -4.35 -0.65
C THR A 98 -2.78 -4.28 0.70
N LEU A 99 -1.47 -4.55 0.73
CA LEU A 99 -0.67 -4.56 1.96
C LEU A 99 -0.67 -3.18 2.63
N VAL A 100 -0.41 -2.11 1.87
CA VAL A 100 -0.41 -0.74 2.41
C VAL A 100 -1.79 -0.38 2.97
N SER A 101 -2.87 -0.75 2.27
CA SER A 101 -4.23 -0.47 2.71
C SER A 101 -4.58 -1.18 4.03
N GLN A 102 -4.10 -2.42 4.20
CA GLN A 102 -4.31 -3.19 5.44
C GLN A 102 -3.55 -2.55 6.62
N PHE A 103 -2.28 -2.18 6.44
CA PHE A 103 -1.49 -1.51 7.50
C PHE A 103 -2.01 -0.10 7.84
N ALA A 104 -2.48 0.65 6.85
CA ALA A 104 -3.03 1.98 7.05
C ALA A 104 -4.43 1.96 7.65
N GLY A 105 -5.23 0.92 7.39
CA GLY A 105 -6.57 0.75 7.94
C GLY A 105 -6.61 0.20 9.37
N SER A 106 -5.55 -0.46 9.83
CA SER A 106 -5.48 -1.10 11.16
C SER A 106 -5.14 -0.14 12.32
N THR A 107 -5.17 1.18 12.11
CA THR A 107 -4.87 2.21 13.12
C THR A 107 -6.10 2.99 13.59
N ALA A 108 -7.31 2.46 13.36
CA ALA A 108 -8.56 3.01 13.88
C ALA A 108 -9.01 2.30 15.17
#